data_AF-A0A3M2JG77-F1
#
_entry.id   AF-A0A3M2JG77-F1
#
_cell.length_a   1.000
_cell.length_b   1.000
_cell.length_c   1.000
_cell.angle_alpha   90.00
_cell.angle_beta   90.00
_cell.angle_gamma   90.00
#
_symmetry.space_group_name_H-M   'P 1'
#
loop_
_entity.id
_entity.type
_entity.pdbx_description
1 polymer ?
#
loop_
_entity_poly.entity_id
_entity_poly.type
_entity_poly.pdbx_seq_one_letter_code
_entity_poly.pdbx_strand_id
1 'polypeptide(L)'
;MPPVALRAYAGAALALGEEQPGCGIGWNTLAAIGLAESDHGTAGGSALDARGVAVPPVLGPALDGSAGRARIADTDAGALDGDTRLDRAVGPMQMIPQTWATWAADGDGDGVADPQNVTDAALAAARYLCVSGDLADPEIWVQAVASYNDDLAYNNAVADEAERLAGLG
;
A
#
# COMPACT_ATOMS: atom_id res chain seq x y z
N MET A 1 -0.06 -15.22 2.48
CA MET A 1 0.88 -14.08 2.50
C MET A 1 2.25 -14.50 3.02
N PRO A 2 3.35 -13.90 2.51
CA PRO A 2 4.69 -14.06 3.06
C PRO A 2 4.78 -13.63 4.54
N PRO A 3 5.54 -14.32 5.40
CA PRO A 3 5.68 -13.92 6.81
C PRO A 3 6.27 -12.51 7.03
N VAL A 4 7.12 -12.05 6.11
CA VAL A 4 7.69 -10.69 6.17
C VAL A 4 6.64 -9.62 5.90
N ALA A 5 5.73 -9.85 4.94
CA ALA A 5 4.61 -8.95 4.69
C ALA A 5 3.65 -8.86 5.89
N LEU A 6 3.31 -10.00 6.51
CA LEU A 6 2.48 -9.99 7.72
C LEU A 6 3.09 -9.14 8.85
N ARG A 7 4.41 -9.28 9.08
CA ARG A 7 5.11 -8.47 10.09
C ARG A 7 5.09 -6.99 9.75
N ALA A 8 5.26 -6.63 8.48
CA ALA A 8 5.17 -5.25 8.02
C ALA A 8 3.77 -4.65 8.28
N TYR A 9 2.70 -5.35 7.92
CA TYR A 9 1.33 -4.86 8.16
C TYR A 9 1.01 -4.73 9.64
N ALA A 10 1.41 -5.72 10.46
CA ALA A 10 1.24 -5.66 11.91
C ALA A 10 2.06 -4.53 12.53
N GLY A 11 3.31 -4.37 12.11
CA GLY A 11 4.21 -3.30 12.57
C GLY A 11 3.67 -1.91 12.24
N ALA A 12 3.20 -1.70 11.02
CA ALA A 12 2.59 -0.44 10.60
C ALA A 12 1.33 -0.10 11.41
N ALA A 13 0.44 -1.07 11.64
CA ALA A 13 -0.74 -0.85 12.49
C ALA A 13 -0.37 -0.49 13.94
N LEU A 14 0.64 -1.15 14.50
CA LEU A 14 1.16 -0.81 15.84
C LEU A 14 1.78 0.58 15.89
N ALA A 15 2.59 0.94 14.90
CA ALA A 15 3.20 2.26 14.79
C ALA A 15 2.13 3.36 14.70
N LEU A 16 1.09 3.17 13.90
CA LEU A 16 -0.02 4.12 13.80
C LEU A 16 -0.87 4.18 15.07
N GLY A 17 -0.95 3.10 15.84
CA GLY A 17 -1.56 3.11 17.17
C GLY A 17 -0.85 4.06 18.14
N GLU A 18 0.44 4.30 17.96
CA GLU A 18 1.23 5.27 18.72
C GLU A 18 1.23 6.67 18.08
N GLU A 19 1.44 6.76 16.77
CA GLU A 19 1.51 8.03 16.03
C GLU A 19 0.16 8.75 15.94
N GLN A 20 -0.92 8.01 15.70
CA GLN A 20 -2.28 8.52 15.48
C GLN A 20 -3.31 7.60 16.17
N PRO A 21 -3.41 7.62 17.51
CA PRO A 21 -4.28 6.68 18.26
C PRO A 21 -5.77 6.73 17.88
N GLY A 22 -6.24 7.84 17.31
CA GLY A 22 -7.61 8.00 16.83
C GLY A 22 -7.89 7.46 15.43
N CYS A 23 -6.88 6.92 14.73
CA CYS A 23 -7.06 6.37 13.38
C CYS A 23 -7.70 4.97 13.39
N GLY A 24 -7.39 4.11 14.36
CA GLY A 24 -8.00 2.79 14.46
C GLY A 24 -7.66 1.80 13.32
N ILE A 25 -6.63 2.07 12.50
CA ILE A 25 -6.26 1.18 11.38
C ILE A 25 -5.82 -0.21 11.86
N GLY A 26 -6.39 -1.25 11.25
CA GLY A 26 -6.05 -2.65 11.51
C GLY A 26 -4.99 -3.22 10.55
N TRP A 27 -4.18 -4.16 11.03
CA TRP A 27 -3.21 -4.89 10.19
C TRP A 27 -3.90 -5.65 9.05
N ASN A 28 -5.13 -6.12 9.29
CA ASN A 28 -5.94 -6.85 8.33
C ASN A 28 -6.39 -5.95 7.16
N THR A 29 -6.63 -4.66 7.39
CA THR A 29 -6.89 -3.69 6.31
C THR A 29 -5.67 -3.52 5.42
N LEU A 30 -4.49 -3.32 6.00
CA LEU A 30 -3.24 -3.20 5.24
C LEU A 30 -2.91 -4.48 4.48
N ALA A 31 -3.13 -5.63 5.09
CA ALA A 31 -2.93 -6.92 4.43
C ALA A 31 -3.91 -7.13 3.27
N ALA A 32 -5.18 -6.77 3.43
CA ALA A 32 -6.18 -6.90 2.37
C ALA A 32 -5.86 -6.00 1.16
N ILE A 33 -5.44 -4.75 1.40
CA ILE A 33 -4.94 -3.87 0.34
C ILE A 33 -3.69 -4.47 -0.31
N GLY A 34 -2.72 -4.92 0.48
CA GLY A 34 -1.51 -5.55 -0.06
C GLY A 34 -1.78 -6.78 -0.92
N LEU A 35 -2.81 -7.58 -0.59
CA LEU A 35 -3.28 -8.68 -1.43
C LEU A 35 -3.83 -8.15 -2.77
N ALA A 36 -4.75 -7.20 -2.71
CA ALA A 36 -5.42 -6.65 -3.89
C ALA A 36 -4.43 -5.95 -4.84
N GLU A 37 -3.44 -5.27 -4.30
CA GLU A 37 -2.49 -4.46 -5.06
C GLU A 37 -1.37 -5.29 -5.69
N SER A 38 -0.83 -6.28 -4.98
CA SER A 38 0.37 -6.97 -5.45
C SER A 38 0.54 -8.41 -4.99
N ASP A 39 -0.53 -9.05 -4.51
CA ASP A 39 -0.42 -10.37 -3.85
C ASP A 39 0.65 -10.36 -2.74
N HIS A 40 0.64 -9.31 -1.91
CA HIS A 40 1.63 -9.08 -0.86
C HIS A 40 3.09 -9.00 -1.34
N GLY A 41 3.30 -8.35 -2.48
CA GLY A 41 4.62 -8.13 -3.09
C GLY A 41 5.11 -9.29 -3.96
N THR A 42 4.28 -10.28 -4.26
CA THR A 42 4.63 -11.43 -5.11
C THR A 42 4.05 -11.42 -6.53
N ALA A 43 3.28 -10.38 -6.88
CA ALA A 43 2.78 -10.21 -8.24
C ALA A 43 3.90 -9.98 -9.27
N GLY A 44 3.60 -10.29 -10.54
CA GLY A 44 4.53 -10.02 -11.65
C GLY A 44 5.82 -10.86 -11.65
N GLY A 45 5.87 -11.96 -10.88
CA GLY A 45 7.07 -12.78 -10.71
C GLY A 45 8.05 -12.23 -9.67
N SER A 46 7.64 -11.23 -8.89
CA SER A 46 8.37 -10.72 -7.73
C SER A 46 8.32 -11.70 -6.55
N ALA A 47 9.30 -11.59 -5.67
CA ALA A 47 9.25 -12.14 -4.32
C ALA A 47 9.87 -11.13 -3.34
N LEU A 48 9.42 -11.16 -2.09
CA LEU A 48 10.05 -10.39 -1.03
C LEU A 48 11.32 -11.10 -0.54
N ASP A 49 12.43 -10.37 -0.49
CA ASP A 49 13.66 -10.86 0.11
C ASP A 49 13.55 -10.95 1.65
N ALA A 50 14.63 -11.35 2.32
CA ALA A 50 14.64 -11.49 3.78
C ALA A 50 14.43 -10.17 4.54
N ARG A 51 14.70 -9.03 3.90
CA ARG A 51 14.47 -7.68 4.45
C ARG A 51 13.08 -7.14 4.10
N GLY A 52 12.37 -7.81 3.19
CA GLY A 52 11.05 -7.38 2.74
C GLY A 52 11.06 -6.54 1.48
N VAL A 53 12.19 -6.46 0.78
CA VAL A 53 12.30 -5.75 -0.50
C VAL A 53 11.81 -6.66 -1.62
N ALA A 54 10.93 -6.14 -2.48
CA ALA A 54 10.43 -6.83 -3.65
C ALA A 54 11.49 -6.95 -4.76
N VAL A 55 11.81 -8.19 -5.17
CA VAL A 55 12.81 -8.51 -6.18
C VAL A 55 12.27 -9.56 -7.18
N PRO A 56 12.25 -9.27 -8.50
CA PRO A 56 12.43 -7.94 -9.10
C PRO A 56 11.38 -6.93 -8.60
N PRO A 57 11.60 -5.61 -8.80
CA PRO A 57 10.63 -4.60 -8.39
C PRO A 57 9.21 -4.86 -8.91
N VAL A 58 8.22 -4.71 -8.03
CA VAL A 58 6.81 -4.67 -8.38
C VAL A 58 6.46 -3.29 -8.93
N LEU A 59 6.16 -3.24 -10.23
CA LEU A 59 5.70 -2.03 -10.92
C LEU A 59 4.36 -2.31 -11.61
N GLY A 60 3.41 -1.41 -11.40
CA GLY A 60 2.12 -1.43 -12.07
C GLY A 60 2.24 -1.09 -13.58
N PRO A 61 1.14 -1.20 -14.32
CA PRO A 61 1.07 -0.71 -15.69
C PRO A 61 1.23 0.82 -15.70
N ALA A 62 1.77 1.36 -16.80
CA ALA A 62 1.86 2.81 -16.99
C ALA A 62 0.47 3.44 -16.94
N LEU A 63 0.34 4.57 -16.23
CA LEU A 63 -0.90 5.30 -16.04
C LEU A 63 -1.18 6.16 -17.27
N ASP A 64 -1.56 5.49 -18.36
CA ASP A 64 -1.79 6.08 -19.69
C ASP A 64 -3.24 6.51 -19.95
N GLY A 65 -4.16 6.25 -19.01
CA GLY A 65 -5.59 6.49 -19.17
C GLY A 65 -6.37 5.29 -19.74
N SER A 66 -5.72 4.15 -19.98
CA SER A 66 -6.36 2.94 -20.50
C SER A 66 -6.97 2.08 -19.39
N ALA A 67 -7.91 1.20 -19.74
CA ALA A 67 -8.55 0.24 -18.84
C ALA A 67 -9.15 0.87 -17.57
N GLY A 68 -9.70 2.08 -17.67
CA GLY A 68 -10.34 2.79 -16.55
C GLY A 68 -9.36 3.44 -15.56
N ARG A 69 -8.04 3.32 -15.75
CA ARG A 69 -7.03 3.99 -14.92
C ARG A 69 -6.96 5.48 -15.26
N ALA A 70 -6.57 6.30 -14.28
CA ALA A 70 -6.23 7.69 -14.53
C ALA A 70 -5.01 7.79 -15.45
N ARG A 71 -4.93 8.87 -16.24
CA ARG A 71 -3.71 9.23 -16.96
C ARG A 71 -2.85 10.13 -16.08
N ILE A 72 -1.67 9.67 -15.69
CA ILE A 72 -0.74 10.42 -14.83
C ILE A 72 0.59 10.56 -15.58
N ALA A 73 1.00 11.81 -15.83
CA ALA A 73 2.31 12.10 -16.39
C ALA A 73 3.41 11.89 -15.34
N ASP A 74 4.63 11.62 -15.78
CA ASP A 74 5.80 11.50 -14.91
C ASP A 74 5.90 12.65 -13.89
N THR A 75 6.03 12.32 -12.61
CA THR A 75 6.13 13.29 -11.51
C THR A 75 7.48 13.30 -10.79
N ASP A 76 8.37 12.35 -11.08
CA ASP A 76 9.62 12.15 -10.35
C ASP A 76 10.87 12.00 -11.25
N ALA A 77 10.73 12.25 -12.55
CA ALA A 77 11.76 12.07 -13.57
C ALA A 77 12.21 10.60 -13.73
N GLY A 78 11.29 9.66 -13.48
CA GLY A 78 11.52 8.21 -13.54
C GLY A 78 12.33 7.66 -12.36
N ALA A 79 12.35 8.36 -11.22
CA ALA A 79 13.18 8.01 -10.08
C ALA A 79 12.73 6.70 -9.41
N LEU A 80 11.42 6.46 -9.29
CA LEU A 80 10.87 5.31 -8.59
C LEU A 80 10.48 4.15 -9.52
N ASP A 81 10.10 4.44 -10.77
CA ASP A 81 9.58 3.43 -11.71
C ASP A 81 10.35 3.33 -13.04
N GLY A 82 11.31 4.21 -13.28
CA GLY A 82 12.13 4.26 -14.49
C GLY A 82 11.43 4.79 -15.75
N ASP A 83 10.17 5.23 -15.68
CA ASP A 83 9.41 5.74 -16.84
C ASP A 83 9.35 7.27 -16.84
N THR A 84 10.17 7.91 -17.68
CA THR A 84 10.27 9.37 -17.74
C THR A 84 9.13 10.04 -18.55
N ARG A 85 7.97 9.39 -18.67
CA ARG A 85 6.82 9.91 -19.43
C ARG A 85 5.51 9.77 -18.68
N LEU A 86 5.29 8.63 -18.04
CA LEU A 86 4.06 8.30 -17.32
C LEU A 86 4.43 7.56 -16.04
N ASP A 87 3.84 7.98 -14.93
CA ASP A 87 4.00 7.29 -13.66
C ASP A 87 3.35 5.89 -13.70
N ARG A 88 3.88 5.02 -12.84
CA ARG A 88 3.35 3.69 -12.49
C ARG A 88 3.16 3.61 -11.00
N ALA A 89 2.18 2.82 -10.57
CA ALA A 89 2.13 2.40 -9.18
C ALA A 89 3.38 1.57 -8.81
N VAL A 90 4.03 1.89 -7.69
CA VAL A 90 5.30 1.27 -7.26
C VAL A 90 5.13 0.46 -5.98
N GLY A 91 5.88 -0.63 -5.88
CA GLY A 91 6.03 -1.39 -4.65
C GLY A 91 4.87 -2.32 -4.28
N PRO A 92 5.00 -3.05 -3.17
CA PRO A 92 3.98 -3.97 -2.67
C PRO A 92 2.63 -3.32 -2.34
N MET A 93 2.62 -2.02 -2.05
CA MET A 93 1.40 -1.26 -1.77
C MET A 93 0.97 -0.36 -2.93
N GLN A 94 1.56 -0.52 -4.12
CA GLN A 94 1.15 0.15 -5.38
C GLN A 94 0.87 1.66 -5.24
N MET A 95 1.69 2.37 -4.47
CA MET A 95 1.56 3.82 -4.36
C MET A 95 2.10 4.48 -5.63
N ILE A 96 1.43 5.51 -6.14
CA ILE A 96 1.97 6.30 -7.26
C ILE A 96 3.06 7.28 -6.77
N PRO A 97 4.05 7.66 -7.60
CA PRO A 97 5.19 8.49 -7.21
C PRO A 97 4.79 9.80 -6.51
N GLN A 98 3.75 10.49 -7.01
CA GLN A 98 3.24 11.70 -6.35
C GLN A 98 2.73 11.45 -4.92
N THR A 99 2.05 10.32 -4.68
CA THR A 99 1.57 9.95 -3.34
C THR A 99 2.75 9.55 -2.46
N TRP A 100 3.70 8.77 -2.99
CA TRP A 100 4.93 8.40 -2.30
C TRP A 100 5.72 9.64 -1.85
N ALA A 101 5.85 10.66 -2.70
CA ALA A 101 6.55 11.91 -2.36
C ALA A 101 5.99 12.63 -1.12
N THR A 102 4.72 12.38 -0.77
CA THR A 102 4.07 12.94 0.43
C THR A 102 4.12 12.00 1.63
N TRP A 103 3.99 10.69 1.40
CA TRP A 103 3.73 9.69 2.44
C TRP A 103 4.87 8.72 2.69
N ALA A 104 5.98 8.83 1.94
CA ALA A 104 7.17 8.01 2.10
C ALA A 104 7.55 7.86 3.58
N ALA A 105 7.87 6.63 3.96
CA ALA A 105 8.21 6.28 5.32
C ALA A 105 9.40 5.32 5.33
N ASP A 106 10.28 5.50 6.30
CA ASP A 106 11.31 4.53 6.66
C ASP A 106 10.73 3.70 7.83
N GLY A 107 10.10 2.57 7.47
CA GLY A 107 9.34 1.73 8.38
C GLY A 107 10.19 0.68 9.09
N ASP A 108 11.33 0.29 8.50
CA ASP A 108 12.28 -0.62 9.14
C ASP A 108 13.45 0.07 9.84
N GLY A 109 13.60 1.39 9.66
CA GLY A 109 14.56 2.24 10.37
C GLY A 109 15.97 2.16 9.80
N ASP A 110 16.14 1.75 8.53
CA ASP A 110 17.46 1.62 7.90
C ASP A 110 18.00 2.94 7.32
N GLY A 111 17.21 4.02 7.39
CA GLY A 111 17.54 5.36 6.92
C GLY A 111 17.14 5.63 5.47
N VAL A 112 16.47 4.68 4.79
CA VAL A 112 16.01 4.79 3.42
C VAL A 112 14.51 4.52 3.36
N ALA A 113 13.75 5.44 2.78
CA ALA A 113 12.36 5.16 2.42
C ALA A 113 12.32 4.54 1.01
N ASP A 114 12.11 3.24 0.93
CA ASP A 114 12.04 2.47 -0.32
C ASP A 114 10.61 1.95 -0.56
N PRO A 115 9.91 2.40 -1.63
CA PRO A 115 8.57 1.86 -1.91
C PRO A 115 8.58 0.36 -2.22
N GLN A 116 9.73 -0.21 -2.63
CA GLN A 116 9.86 -1.64 -2.84
C GLN A 116 10.01 -2.44 -1.53
N ASN A 117 10.30 -1.80 -0.41
CA ASN A 117 10.31 -2.42 0.91
C ASN A 117 8.88 -2.47 1.47
N VAL A 118 8.38 -3.68 1.75
CA VAL A 118 7.01 -3.87 2.25
C VAL A 118 6.77 -3.20 3.60
N THR A 119 7.79 -3.04 4.44
CA THR A 119 7.67 -2.39 5.75
C THR A 119 7.44 -0.89 5.59
N ASP A 120 8.24 -0.25 4.75
CA ASP A 120 8.15 1.17 4.39
C ASP A 120 6.81 1.46 3.71
N ALA A 121 6.49 0.65 2.69
CA ALA A 121 5.25 0.76 1.93
C ALA A 121 4.02 0.59 2.81
N ALA A 122 4.03 -0.35 3.77
CA ALA A 122 2.93 -0.56 4.70
C ALA A 122 2.75 0.64 5.66
N LEU A 123 3.85 1.20 6.18
CA LEU A 123 3.77 2.37 7.06
C LEU A 123 3.29 3.62 6.29
N ALA A 124 3.79 3.83 5.07
CA ALA A 124 3.33 4.91 4.19
C ALA A 124 1.84 4.78 3.87
N ALA A 125 1.38 3.58 3.50
CA ALA A 125 -0.03 3.28 3.26
C ALA A 125 -0.90 3.54 4.49
N ALA A 126 -0.45 3.11 5.67
CA ALA A 126 -1.17 3.31 6.92
C ALA A 126 -1.35 4.80 7.23
N ARG A 127 -0.26 5.59 7.12
CA ARG A 127 -0.33 7.05 7.31
C ARG A 127 -1.27 7.72 6.31
N TYR A 128 -1.22 7.30 5.04
CA TYR A 128 -2.10 7.82 3.99
C TYR A 128 -3.59 7.54 4.31
N LEU A 129 -3.93 6.30 4.67
CA LEU A 129 -5.30 5.91 5.01
C LEU A 129 -5.83 6.64 6.25
N CYS A 130 -4.98 6.86 7.26
CA CYS A 130 -5.34 7.56 8.50
C CYS A 130 -5.73 9.03 8.29
N VAL A 131 -5.45 9.62 7.13
CA VAL A 131 -5.92 10.98 6.79
C VAL A 131 -7.44 11.07 6.77
N SER A 132 -8.13 9.96 6.44
CA SER A 132 -9.60 9.93 6.39
C SER A 132 -10.24 10.05 7.78
N GLY A 133 -9.51 9.76 8.86
CA GLY A 133 -10.00 9.87 10.23
C GLY A 133 -10.05 8.53 10.94
N ASP A 134 -11.10 8.32 11.74
CA ASP A 134 -11.29 7.12 12.55
C ASP A 134 -11.78 5.94 11.68
N LEU A 135 -10.87 5.06 11.32
CA LEU A 135 -11.14 3.87 10.51
C LEU A 135 -11.85 2.76 11.29
N ALA A 136 -12.16 2.95 12.58
CA ALA A 136 -13.12 2.10 13.28
C ALA A 136 -14.58 2.42 12.86
N ASP A 137 -14.82 3.60 12.30
CA ASP A 137 -16.09 3.94 11.65
C ASP A 137 -16.14 3.30 10.25
N PRO A 138 -17.13 2.42 9.96
CA PRO A 138 -17.22 1.75 8.66
C PRO A 138 -17.35 2.70 7.46
N GLU A 139 -18.02 3.86 7.62
CA GLU A 139 -18.18 4.82 6.52
C GLU A 139 -16.86 5.51 6.21
N ILE A 140 -16.09 5.87 7.24
CA ILE A 140 -14.75 6.45 7.08
C ILE A 140 -13.78 5.40 6.51
N TRP A 141 -13.87 4.15 6.97
CA TRP A 141 -13.06 3.06 6.45
C TRP A 141 -13.26 2.85 4.95
N VAL A 142 -14.52 2.80 4.49
CA VAL A 142 -14.83 2.67 3.05
C VAL A 142 -14.28 3.84 2.25
N GLN A 143 -14.40 5.08 2.77
CA GLN A 143 -13.82 6.26 2.12
C GLN A 143 -12.29 6.20 2.05
N ALA A 144 -11.64 5.71 3.11
CA ALA A 144 -10.19 5.52 3.13
C ALA A 144 -9.74 4.49 2.08
N VAL A 145 -10.40 3.34 1.98
CA VAL A 145 -10.06 2.32 0.98
C VAL A 145 -10.36 2.80 -0.45
N ALA A 146 -11.46 3.53 -0.66
CA ALA A 146 -11.78 4.14 -1.95
C ALA A 146 -10.72 5.15 -2.43
N SER A 147 -9.90 5.71 -1.53
CA SER A 147 -8.81 6.61 -1.91
C SER A 147 -7.66 5.92 -2.68
N TYR A 148 -7.52 4.59 -2.52
CA TYR A 148 -6.63 3.77 -3.35
C TYR A 148 -7.21 3.56 -4.75
N ASN A 149 -8.47 3.15 -4.81
CA ASN A 149 -9.20 2.89 -6.05
C ASN A 149 -10.71 3.03 -5.80
N ASP A 150 -11.32 4.04 -6.43
CA ASP A 150 -12.75 4.36 -6.31
C ASP A 150 -13.62 3.43 -7.17
N ASP A 151 -13.44 2.13 -6.95
CA ASP A 151 -14.24 1.07 -7.56
C ASP A 151 -14.94 0.26 -6.46
N LEU A 152 -16.23 -0.01 -6.68
CA LEU A 152 -17.05 -0.72 -5.70
C LEU A 152 -16.60 -2.17 -5.53
N ALA A 153 -16.16 -2.84 -6.61
CA ALA A 153 -15.69 -4.21 -6.51
C ALA A 153 -14.34 -4.28 -5.78
N TYR A 154 -13.47 -3.28 -5.96
CA TYR A 154 -12.25 -3.14 -5.18
C TYR A 154 -12.53 -2.99 -3.68
N ASN A 155 -13.39 -2.05 -3.29
CA ASN A 155 -13.77 -1.85 -1.88
C ASN A 155 -14.34 -3.13 -1.25
N ASN A 156 -15.25 -3.81 -1.95
CA ASN A 156 -15.83 -5.07 -1.46
C ASN A 156 -14.76 -6.17 -1.32
N ALA A 157 -13.85 -6.31 -2.29
CA ALA A 157 -12.79 -7.31 -2.21
C ALA A 157 -11.83 -7.07 -1.02
N VAL A 158 -11.49 -5.80 -0.75
CA VAL A 158 -10.67 -5.44 0.41
C VAL A 158 -11.44 -5.71 1.72
N ALA A 159 -12.72 -5.37 1.78
CA ALA A 159 -13.55 -5.61 2.95
C ALA A 159 -13.69 -7.11 3.26
N ASP A 160 -14.07 -7.90 2.26
CA ASP A 160 -14.22 -9.36 2.37
C ASP A 160 -12.92 -10.02 2.87
N GLU A 161 -11.77 -9.62 2.32
CA GLU A 161 -10.48 -10.16 2.75
C GLU A 161 -10.10 -9.69 4.15
N ALA A 162 -10.33 -8.41 4.49
CA ALA A 162 -10.03 -7.89 5.82
C ALA A 162 -10.86 -8.59 6.92
N GLU A 163 -12.13 -8.90 6.65
CA GLU A 163 -13.01 -9.68 7.52
C GLU A 163 -12.51 -11.13 7.64
N ARG A 164 -12.16 -11.76 6.51
CA ARG A 164 -11.62 -13.12 6.50
C ARG A 164 -10.36 -13.24 7.34
N LEU A 165 -9.46 -12.26 7.26
CA LEU A 165 -8.22 -12.20 8.04
C LEU A 165 -8.49 -11.98 9.54
N ALA A 166 -9.46 -11.14 9.89
CA ALA A 166 -9.85 -10.91 11.28
C ALA A 166 -10.41 -12.17 11.95
N GLY A 167 -11.12 -13.02 11.21
CA GLY A 167 -11.67 -14.28 11.71
C GLY A 167 -10.65 -15.42 11.96
N LEU A 168 -9.37 -15.21 11.63
CA LEU A 168 -8.29 -16.19 11.86
C LEU A 168 -7.59 -16.00 13.21
N GLY A 169 -7.91 -14.94 13.95
CA GLY A 169 -7.32 -14.57 15.24
C GLY A 169 -8.06 -15.09 16.46
#